data_AF-M5IQ19-F1
#
_entry.id   AF-M5IQ19-F1
#
_cell.length_a   1.000
_cell.length_b   1.000
_cell.length_c   1.000
_cell.angle_alpha   90.00
_cell.angle_beta   90.00
_cell.angle_gamma   90.00
#
_symmetry.space_group_name_H-M   'P 1'
#
loop_
_entity.id
_entity.type
_entity.pdbx_description
1 polymer ?
#
loop_
_entity_poly.entity_id
_entity_poly.type
_entity_poly.pdbx_seq_one_letter_code
_entity_poly.pdbx_strand_id
1 'polypeptide(L)'
;MGFLNIKFLISIGVTLLIALGGAGLEIWRLNGAVSSAKAETKDVKDKLEKEQTKLALKEAESQIYAANLSECNSKISAQNEAIKSIALDMKNIRQGQAGLRKEIQAKYEKMEPPPRDSSCEENLAYYERLFRGLGK
;
A
#
# COMPACT_ATOMS: atom_id res chain seq x y z
N MET A 1 67.92 45.71 59.26
CA MET A 1 67.54 45.51 57.84
C MET A 1 66.56 44.34 57.60
N GLY A 2 66.06 43.60 58.61
CA GLY A 2 65.17 42.45 58.39
C GLY A 2 63.67 42.76 58.21
N PHE A 3 63.14 43.81 58.86
CA PHE A 3 61.70 44.12 58.89
C PHE A 3 61.13 44.68 57.57
N LEU A 4 61.95 45.41 56.81
CA LEU A 4 61.56 45.98 55.50
C LEU A 4 61.41 44.90 54.42
N ASN A 5 62.23 43.85 54.48
CA ASN A 5 62.22 42.76 53.49
C ASN A 5 60.98 41.86 53.65
N ILE A 6 60.56 41.59 54.89
CA ILE A 6 59.36 40.79 55.19
C ILE A 6 58.08 41.49 54.72
N LYS A 7 57.93 42.80 54.96
CA LYS A 7 56.76 43.57 54.49
C LYS A 7 56.66 43.60 52.97
N PHE A 8 57.81 43.67 52.27
CA PHE A 8 57.88 43.64 50.82
C PHE A 8 57.45 42.27 50.25
N LEU A 9 57.91 41.18 50.86
CA LEU A 9 57.53 39.82 50.48
C LEU A 9 56.03 39.55 50.71
N ILE A 10 55.46 40.05 51.81
CA ILE A 10 54.01 39.96 52.07
C ILE A 10 53.23 40.73 51.01
N SER A 11 53.66 41.94 50.67
CA SER A 11 53.01 42.75 49.63
C SER A 11 52.99 42.05 48.27
N ILE A 12 54.12 41.48 47.85
CA ILE A 12 54.22 40.73 46.58
C ILE A 12 53.34 39.48 46.62
N GLY A 13 53.33 38.75 47.74
CA GLY A 13 52.49 37.56 47.91
C GLY A 13 50.99 37.87 47.81
N VAL A 14 50.54 38.98 48.40
CA VAL A 14 49.13 39.43 48.33
C VAL A 14 48.75 39.80 46.90
N THR A 15 49.60 40.53 46.17
CA THR A 15 49.34 40.89 44.77
C THR A 15 49.25 39.65 43.86
N LEU A 16 50.12 38.66 44.08
CA LEU A 16 50.07 37.37 43.36
C LEU A 16 48.78 36.59 43.64
N LEU A 17 48.32 36.54 44.89
CA LEU A 17 47.06 35.87 45.24
C LEU A 17 45.84 36.53 44.60
N ILE A 18 45.79 37.86 44.55
CA ILE A 18 44.70 38.60 43.89
C ILE A 18 44.71 38.33 42.38
N ALA A 19 45.88 38.34 41.75
CA ALA A 19 46.03 38.04 40.33
C ALA A 19 45.60 36.60 39.98
N LEU A 20 46.02 35.61 40.78
CA LEU A 20 45.65 34.20 40.59
C LEU A 20 44.16 33.94 40.91
N GLY A 21 43.62 34.59 41.95
CA GLY A 21 42.21 34.50 42.30
C GLY A 21 41.28 35.06 41.23
N GLY A 22 41.67 36.19 40.60
CA GLY A 22 40.95 36.77 39.47
C GLY A 22 40.87 35.83 38.27
N ALA A 23 42.01 35.24 37.87
CA ALA A 23 42.05 34.26 36.77
C ALA A 23 41.25 32.98 37.09
N GLY A 24 41.29 32.51 38.35
CA GLY A 24 40.51 31.34 38.79
C GLY A 24 39.00 31.52 38.67
N LEU A 25 38.49 32.72 38.99
CA LEU A 25 37.06 33.03 38.88
C LEU A 25 36.57 33.03 37.43
N GLU A 26 37.37 33.59 36.52
CA GLU A 26 37.03 33.59 35.09
C GLU A 26 37.05 32.18 34.50
N ILE A 27 38.04 31.35 34.87
CA ILE A 27 38.13 29.94 34.46
C ILE A 27 36.90 29.16 34.96
N TRP A 28 36.47 29.38 36.21
CA TRP A 28 35.28 28.71 36.75
C TRP A 28 34.02 29.08 35.96
N ARG A 29 33.85 30.37 35.63
CA ARG A 29 32.70 30.84 34.83
C ARG A 29 32.72 30.30 33.41
N LEU A 30 33.90 30.26 32.77
CA LEU A 30 34.09 29.67 31.44
C LEU A 30 33.77 28.18 31.42
N ASN A 31 34.22 27.40 32.42
CA ASN A 31 33.86 25.99 32.53
C ASN A 31 32.35 25.80 32.71
N GLY A 32 31.69 26.67 33.48
CA GLY A 32 30.23 26.68 33.60
C GLY A 32 29.55 26.86 32.24
N ALA A 33 29.93 27.90 31.49
CA ALA A 33 29.37 28.19 30.16
C ALA A 33 29.66 27.08 29.13
N VAL A 34 30.84 26.46 29.17
CA VAL A 34 31.19 25.32 28.31
C VAL A 34 30.34 24.10 28.67
N SER A 35 30.11 23.84 29.96
CA SER A 35 29.27 22.73 30.40
C SER A 35 27.80 22.89 30.00
N SER A 36 27.25 24.11 30.08
CA SER A 36 25.89 24.40 29.64
C SER A 36 25.75 24.28 28.12
N ALA A 37 26.67 24.85 27.35
CA ALA A 37 26.68 24.72 25.89
C ALA A 37 26.80 23.26 25.44
N LYS A 38 27.60 22.45 26.15
CA LYS A 38 27.71 21.01 25.89
C LYS A 38 26.40 20.27 26.18
N ALA A 39 25.71 20.64 27.25
CA ALA A 39 24.42 20.05 27.60
C ALA A 39 23.34 20.40 26.56
N GLU A 40 23.25 21.66 26.15
CA GLU A 40 22.34 22.11 25.09
C GLU A 40 22.63 21.41 23.76
N THR A 41 23.91 21.29 23.38
CA THR A 41 24.30 20.57 22.16
C THR A 41 23.88 19.10 22.21
N LYS A 42 24.01 18.45 23.38
CA LYS A 42 23.58 17.07 23.56
C LYS A 42 22.06 16.91 23.48
N ASP A 43 21.31 17.81 24.11
CA ASP A 43 19.84 17.81 24.03
C ASP A 43 19.34 18.01 22.59
N VAL A 44 19.94 18.94 21.85
CA VAL A 44 19.62 19.17 20.43
C VAL A 44 19.96 17.93 19.60
N LYS A 45 21.11 17.29 19.85
CA LYS A 45 21.49 16.05 19.17
C LYS A 45 20.50 14.92 19.45
N ASP A 46 20.12 14.71 20.71
CA ASP A 46 19.17 13.65 21.11
C ASP A 46 17.78 13.91 20.49
N LYS A 47 17.34 15.17 20.42
CA LYS A 47 16.10 15.56 19.72
C LYS A 47 16.19 15.31 18.22
N LEU A 48 17.32 15.62 17.60
CA LEU A 48 17.54 15.40 16.17
C LEU A 48 17.52 13.90 15.83
N GLU A 49 18.18 13.06 16.63
CA GLU A 49 18.17 11.59 16.45
C GLU A 49 16.74 11.03 16.61
N LYS A 50 15.94 11.55 17.55
CA LYS A 50 14.52 11.18 17.69
C LYS A 50 13.66 11.60 16.50
N GLU A 51 13.87 12.78 15.94
CA GLU A 51 13.12 13.22 14.76
C GLU A 51 13.54 12.46 13.49
N GLN A 52 14.83 12.15 13.33
CA GLN A 52 15.31 11.31 12.22
C GLN A 52 14.73 9.90 12.28
N THR A 53 14.66 9.29 13.46
CA THR A 53 14.04 7.96 13.63
C THR A 53 12.55 7.98 13.31
N LYS A 54 11.81 9.01 13.74
CA LYS A 54 10.39 9.19 13.35
C LYS A 54 10.22 9.37 11.84
N LEU A 55 11.10 10.16 11.20
CA LEU A 55 11.07 10.35 9.75
C LEU A 55 11.31 9.03 9.01
N ALA A 56 12.31 8.25 9.42
CA ALA A 56 12.58 6.94 8.84
C ALA A 56 11.40 5.97 8.99
N LEU A 57 10.73 5.97 10.15
CA LEU A 57 9.51 5.18 10.35
C LEU A 57 8.38 5.64 9.42
N LYS A 58 8.15 6.95 9.31
CA LYS A 58 7.10 7.51 8.44
C LYS A 58 7.39 7.24 6.96
N GLU A 59 8.66 7.27 6.56
CA GLU A 59 9.06 6.93 5.19
C GLU A 59 8.84 5.44 4.91
N ALA A 60 9.17 4.56 5.85
CA ALA A 60 8.88 3.14 5.76
C ALA A 60 7.36 2.86 5.67
N GLU A 61 6.55 3.51 6.51
CA GLU A 61 5.08 3.44 6.40
C GLU A 61 4.60 3.89 5.03
N SER A 62 5.12 5.02 4.52
CA SER A 62 4.77 5.54 3.20
C SER A 62 5.10 4.55 2.08
N GLN A 63 6.26 3.89 2.14
CA GLN A 63 6.65 2.87 1.17
C GLN A 63 5.70 1.65 1.25
N ILE A 64 5.32 1.22 2.45
CA ILE A 64 4.35 0.14 2.66
C ILE A 64 2.99 0.51 2.06
N TYR A 65 2.51 1.74 2.30
CA TYR A 65 1.26 2.22 1.70
C TYR A 65 1.33 2.20 0.17
N ALA A 66 2.42 2.70 -0.42
CA ALA A 66 2.60 2.68 -1.86
C ALA A 66 2.60 1.25 -2.45
N ALA A 67 3.30 0.32 -1.80
CA ALA A 67 3.34 -1.09 -2.19
C ALA A 67 1.96 -1.75 -2.10
N ASN A 68 1.24 -1.54 -0.99
CA ASN A 68 -0.12 -2.07 -0.80
C ASN A 68 -1.10 -1.51 -1.84
N LEU A 69 -0.98 -0.23 -2.18
CA LEU A 69 -1.84 0.41 -3.18
C LEU A 69 -1.56 -0.16 -4.58
N SER A 70 -0.29 -0.39 -4.91
CA SER A 70 0.11 -1.07 -6.15
C SER A 70 -0.43 -2.52 -6.20
N GLU A 71 -0.31 -3.29 -5.12
CA GLU A 71 -0.82 -4.65 -5.05
C GLU A 71 -2.35 -4.69 -5.19
N CYS A 72 -3.06 -3.78 -4.50
CA CYS A 72 -4.51 -3.65 -4.61
C CYS A 72 -4.93 -3.34 -6.05
N ASN A 73 -4.27 -2.40 -6.72
CA ASN A 73 -4.56 -2.05 -8.09
C ASN A 73 -4.33 -3.22 -9.07
N SER A 74 -3.29 -4.04 -8.83
CA SER A 74 -3.05 -5.27 -9.59
C SER A 74 -4.16 -6.31 -9.38
N LYS A 75 -4.60 -6.52 -8.13
CA LYS A 75 -5.70 -7.44 -7.82
C LYS A 75 -7.02 -6.99 -8.45
N ILE A 76 -7.32 -5.70 -8.40
CA ILE A 76 -8.51 -5.11 -9.05
C ILE A 76 -8.46 -5.31 -10.55
N SER A 77 -7.29 -5.09 -11.18
CA SER A 77 -7.12 -5.29 -12.62
C SER A 77 -7.37 -6.76 -13.02
N ALA A 78 -6.80 -7.71 -12.28
CA ALA A 78 -7.04 -9.13 -12.51
C ALA A 78 -8.52 -9.52 -12.33
N GLN A 79 -9.19 -8.99 -11.30
CA GLN A 79 -10.63 -9.22 -11.11
C GLN A 79 -11.46 -8.61 -12.25
N ASN A 80 -11.11 -7.41 -12.73
CA ASN A 80 -11.79 -6.79 -13.85
C ASN A 80 -11.65 -7.59 -15.15
N GLU A 81 -10.49 -8.20 -15.40
CA GLU A 81 -10.28 -9.11 -16.52
C GLU A 81 -11.14 -10.37 -16.40
N ALA A 82 -11.18 -10.99 -15.23
CA ALA A 82 -12.02 -12.16 -14.98
C ALA A 82 -13.53 -11.84 -15.11
N ILE A 83 -13.96 -10.66 -14.65
CA ILE A 83 -15.36 -10.22 -14.84
C ILE A 83 -15.67 -10.04 -16.33
N LYS A 84 -14.75 -9.45 -17.10
CA LYS A 84 -14.93 -9.30 -18.56
C LYS A 84 -15.01 -10.65 -19.26
N SER A 85 -14.20 -11.63 -18.89
CA SER A 85 -14.25 -12.97 -19.49
C SER A 85 -15.58 -13.66 -19.16
N ILE A 86 -16.02 -13.62 -17.90
CA ILE A 86 -17.33 -14.17 -17.49
C ILE A 86 -18.48 -13.49 -18.25
N ALA A 87 -18.42 -12.17 -18.42
CA ALA A 87 -19.45 -11.44 -19.17
C ALA A 87 -19.50 -11.88 -20.65
N LEU A 88 -18.33 -12.13 -21.26
CA LEU A 88 -18.22 -12.62 -22.63
C LEU A 88 -18.74 -14.06 -22.75
N ASP A 89 -18.39 -14.94 -21.82
CA ASP A 89 -18.90 -16.31 -21.77
C ASP A 89 -20.42 -16.33 -21.60
N MET A 90 -20.97 -15.51 -20.72
CA MET A 90 -22.41 -15.42 -20.51
C MET A 90 -23.14 -14.90 -21.76
N LYS A 91 -22.51 -13.99 -22.53
CA LYS A 91 -23.04 -13.55 -23.83
C LYS A 91 -23.06 -14.71 -24.82
N ASN A 92 -21.98 -15.48 -24.92
CA ASN A 92 -21.89 -16.64 -25.81
C ASN A 92 -22.92 -17.72 -25.44
N ILE A 93 -23.07 -18.02 -24.15
CA ILE A 93 -24.08 -18.96 -23.63
C ILE A 93 -25.49 -18.51 -24.02
N ARG A 94 -25.83 -17.22 -23.84
CA ARG A 94 -27.15 -16.69 -24.23
C ARG A 94 -27.40 -16.80 -25.73
N GLN A 95 -26.39 -16.53 -26.55
CA GLN A 95 -26.49 -16.68 -28.01
C GLN A 95 -26.67 -18.15 -28.41
N GLY A 96 -25.90 -19.06 -27.81
CA GLY A 96 -26.04 -20.49 -28.02
C GLY A 96 -27.41 -21.01 -27.60
N GLN A 97 -27.92 -20.57 -26.44
CA GLN A 97 -29.26 -20.94 -25.96
C GLN A 97 -30.36 -20.42 -26.89
N ALA A 98 -30.23 -19.20 -27.44
CA ALA A 98 -31.17 -18.68 -28.42
C ALA A 98 -31.14 -19.48 -29.73
N GLY A 99 -29.96 -19.89 -30.20
CA GLY A 99 -29.82 -20.78 -31.35
C GLY A 99 -30.44 -22.15 -31.11
N LEU A 100 -30.15 -22.76 -29.96
CA LEU A 100 -30.70 -24.06 -29.57
C LEU A 100 -32.22 -24.04 -29.46
N ARG A 101 -32.81 -22.97 -28.89
CA ARG A 101 -34.27 -22.79 -28.85
C ARG A 101 -34.89 -22.77 -30.25
N LYS A 102 -34.28 -22.05 -31.19
CA LYS A 102 -34.73 -22.00 -32.59
C LYS A 102 -34.63 -23.37 -33.26
N GLU A 103 -33.54 -24.10 -33.02
CA GLU A 103 -33.37 -25.44 -33.58
C GLU A 103 -34.41 -26.42 -33.02
N ILE A 104 -34.62 -26.42 -31.71
CA ILE A 104 -35.65 -27.25 -31.06
C ILE A 104 -37.04 -26.89 -31.59
N GLN A 105 -37.37 -25.60 -31.70
CA GLN A 105 -38.64 -25.16 -32.26
C GLN A 105 -38.82 -25.64 -33.70
N ALA A 106 -37.82 -25.47 -34.57
CA ALA A 106 -37.89 -25.93 -35.95
C ALA A 106 -38.02 -27.45 -36.07
N LYS A 107 -37.41 -28.22 -35.16
CA LYS A 107 -37.61 -29.68 -35.10
C LYS A 107 -39.02 -30.03 -34.63
N TYR A 108 -39.57 -29.30 -33.67
CA TYR A 108 -40.93 -29.50 -33.17
C TYR A 108 -41.98 -29.18 -34.24
N GLU A 109 -41.86 -28.04 -34.94
CA GLU A 109 -42.74 -27.66 -36.06
C GLU A 109 -42.72 -28.69 -37.20
N LYS A 110 -41.56 -29.30 -37.49
CA LYS A 110 -41.46 -30.41 -38.47
C LYS A 110 -42.12 -31.71 -38.00
N MET A 111 -42.34 -31.87 -36.70
CA MET A 111 -43.02 -33.01 -36.08
C MET A 111 -44.48 -32.66 -35.71
N GLU A 112 -45.00 -31.55 -36.22
CA GLU A 112 -46.41 -31.21 -36.05
C GLU A 112 -47.24 -32.01 -37.09
N PRO A 113 -48.30 -32.72 -36.67
CA PRO A 113 -49.11 -33.51 -37.58
C PRO A 113 -49.84 -32.60 -38.59
N PRO A 114 -50.02 -33.06 -39.84
CA PRO A 114 -50.73 -32.29 -40.86
C PRO A 114 -52.20 -32.04 -40.45
N PRO A 115 -52.81 -30.95 -40.93
CA PRO A 115 -54.15 -30.54 -40.51
C PRO A 115 -55.22 -31.56 -40.93
N ARG A 116 -56.38 -31.56 -40.26
CA ARG A 116 -57.41 -32.62 -40.41
C ARG A 116 -58.01 -32.75 -41.81
N ASP A 117 -57.89 -31.71 -42.63
CA ASP A 117 -58.34 -31.63 -44.02
C ASP A 117 -57.25 -32.03 -45.03
N SER A 118 -56.05 -32.39 -44.56
CA SER A 118 -54.97 -32.90 -45.41
C SER A 118 -55.34 -34.23 -46.09
N SER A 119 -54.75 -34.47 -47.26
CA SER A 119 -55.02 -35.69 -48.02
C SER A 119 -54.52 -36.95 -47.30
N CYS A 120 -55.13 -38.11 -47.59
CA CYS A 120 -54.71 -39.39 -47.00
C CYS A 120 -53.23 -39.72 -47.32
N GLU A 121 -52.78 -39.40 -48.54
CA GLU A 121 -51.40 -39.62 -48.99
C GLU A 121 -50.39 -38.75 -48.21
N GLU A 122 -50.76 -37.51 -47.91
CA GLU A 122 -49.92 -36.57 -47.15
C GLU A 122 -49.79 -36.98 -45.67
N ASN A 123 -50.90 -37.46 -45.07
CA ASN A 123 -50.90 -38.06 -43.74
C ASN A 123 -50.02 -39.32 -43.67
N LEU A 124 -50.18 -40.25 -44.62
CA LEU A 124 -49.42 -41.49 -44.66
C LEU A 124 -47.93 -41.21 -44.79
N ALA A 125 -47.53 -40.33 -45.72
CA ALA A 125 -46.14 -39.94 -45.93
C ALA A 125 -45.52 -39.25 -44.70
N TYR A 126 -46.31 -38.49 -43.94
CA TYR A 126 -45.89 -37.87 -42.69
C TYR A 126 -45.55 -38.92 -41.61
N TYR A 127 -46.48 -39.83 -41.31
CA TYR A 127 -46.27 -40.86 -40.29
C TYR A 127 -45.16 -41.85 -40.67
N GLU A 128 -45.06 -42.24 -41.94
CA GLU A 128 -43.95 -43.08 -42.41
C GLU A 128 -42.57 -42.44 -42.16
N ARG A 129 -42.42 -41.14 -42.44
CA ARG A 129 -41.18 -40.41 -42.15
C ARG A 129 -40.90 -40.35 -40.64
N LEU A 130 -41.92 -40.14 -39.83
CA LEU A 130 -41.81 -40.06 -38.37
C LEU A 130 -41.35 -41.40 -37.77
N PHE A 131 -41.97 -42.52 -38.17
CA PHE A 131 -41.60 -43.86 -37.72
C PHE A 131 -40.22 -44.31 -38.21
N ARG A 132 -39.82 -43.98 -39.44
CA ARG A 132 -38.45 -44.23 -39.93
C ARG A 132 -37.40 -43.44 -39.15
N GLY A 133 -37.75 -42.26 -38.66
CA GLY A 133 -36.87 -41.42 -37.84
C GLY A 133 -36.71 -41.93 -36.41
N LEU A 134 -37.75 -42.55 -35.83
CA LEU A 134 -37.75 -43.09 -34.46
C LEU A 134 -37.08 -44.47 -34.31
N GLY A 135 -36.84 -45.18 -35.42
CA GLY A 135 -36.23 -46.52 -35.44
C GLY A 135 -34.71 -46.55 -35.62
N LYS A 136 -34.03 -45.41 -35.59
CA LYS A 136 -32.56 -45.26 -35.63
C LYS A 136 -32.06 -44.69 -34.31
#